data_AF-A0AAD6L563-F1
#
_entry.id   AF-A0AAD6L563-F1
#
_cell.length_a   1.000
_cell.length_b   1.000
_cell.length_c   1.000
_cell.angle_alpha   90.00
_cell.angle_beta   90.00
_cell.angle_gamma   90.00
#
_symmetry.space_group_name_H-M   'P 1'
#
loop_
_entity.id
_entity.type
_entity.pdbx_description
1 polymer ?
#
loop_
_entity_poly.entity_id
_entity_poly.type
_entity_poly.pdbx_seq_one_letter_code
_entity_poly.pdbx_strand_id
1 'polypeptide(L)'
;MAAVELTVFHVILLFWSLRTAESLVMALTGCESYCGGIEIPYPFGMTKGCFLDERFKIHCNSSSGVPKLTLNGTDLPVIYISVSYSTIYVKFPIAFANCGVKDRSTVVDLEGSPFLFSSEDDFVARGCSNLTLMHQKNSTVGGCVSICYENRDRLIASCSGINSCQTRDPSDMIDGDSALVAVLDWGIDRRVFESLVRNGSYSTLSYTSTCKDMNTSINSTIQSPIVQCSCNPDFEGNPYLSGICQGKLRVTIPTL
;
A
#
# COMPACT_ATOMS: atom_id res chain seq x y z
N MET A 1 18.13 -45.45 37.05
CA MET A 1 17.59 -45.83 35.72
C MET A 1 16.25 -45.14 35.45
N ALA A 2 15.26 -45.23 36.35
CA ALA A 2 13.95 -44.57 36.18
C ALA A 2 13.97 -43.02 36.08
N ALA A 3 14.90 -42.34 36.76
CA ALA A 3 15.01 -40.88 36.69
C ALA A 3 15.50 -40.35 35.32
N VAL A 4 16.23 -41.18 34.56
CA VAL A 4 16.75 -40.82 33.23
C VAL A 4 15.66 -40.96 32.18
N GLU A 5 14.79 -41.97 32.32
CA GLU A 5 13.62 -42.17 31.46
C GLU A 5 12.61 -41.01 31.56
N LEU A 6 12.36 -40.52 32.78
CA LEU A 6 11.45 -39.40 33.00
C LEU A 6 11.95 -38.09 32.38
N THR A 7 13.26 -37.81 32.47
CA THR A 7 13.84 -36.58 31.90
C THR A 7 13.81 -36.62 30.37
N VAL A 8 14.04 -37.79 29.76
CA VAL A 8 13.93 -37.98 28.31
C VAL A 8 12.49 -37.72 27.83
N PHE A 9 11.48 -38.23 28.53
CA PHE A 9 10.08 -37.98 28.18
C PHE A 9 9.69 -36.50 28.26
N HIS A 10 10.16 -35.78 29.28
CA HIS A 10 9.90 -34.33 29.40
C HIS A 10 10.60 -33.53 28.30
N VAL A 11 11.83 -33.91 27.92
CA VAL A 11 12.56 -33.28 26.81
C VAL A 11 11.85 -33.52 25.47
N ILE A 12 11.34 -34.73 25.22
CA ILE A 12 10.56 -35.05 24.01
C ILE A 12 9.28 -34.21 23.96
N LEU A 13 8.54 -34.08 25.08
CA LEU A 13 7.34 -33.24 25.15
C LEU A 13 7.65 -31.74 24.95
N LEU A 14 8.80 -31.27 25.43
CA LEU A 14 9.28 -29.91 25.18
C LEU A 14 9.62 -29.70 23.69
N PHE A 15 10.24 -30.67 23.02
CA PHE A 15 10.48 -30.59 21.57
C PHE A 15 9.19 -30.65 20.74
N TRP A 16 8.14 -31.33 21.21
CA TRP A 16 6.83 -31.37 20.53
C TRP A 16 6.00 -30.10 20.75
N SER A 17 6.33 -29.29 21.77
CA SER A 17 5.67 -28.01 22.05
C SER A 17 6.35 -26.82 21.37
N LEU A 18 7.54 -27.00 20.78
CA LEU A 18 8.06 -26.08 19.76
C LEU A 18 7.25 -26.26 18.47
N ARG A 19 6.07 -25.64 18.41
CA ARG A 19 5.46 -25.30 17.13
C ARG A 19 6.41 -24.31 16.46
N THR A 20 6.97 -24.66 15.32
CA THR A 20 7.54 -23.67 14.41
C THR A 20 6.42 -22.68 14.11
N ALA A 21 6.63 -21.39 14.39
CA ALA A 21 5.78 -20.36 13.81
C ALA A 21 5.90 -20.54 12.29
N GLU A 22 4.85 -21.07 11.64
CA GLU A 22 4.78 -21.04 10.19
C GLU A 22 4.76 -19.57 9.81
N SER A 23 5.86 -19.12 9.22
CA SER A 23 5.95 -17.80 8.59
C SER A 23 4.77 -17.68 7.64
N LEU A 24 3.89 -16.74 7.91
CA LEU A 24 2.78 -16.44 7.03
C LEU A 24 3.33 -16.15 5.63
N VAL A 25 2.96 -16.95 4.63
CA VAL A 25 3.50 -16.81 3.28
C VAL A 25 2.89 -15.57 2.63
N MET A 26 3.68 -14.51 2.54
CA MET A 26 3.23 -13.24 1.97
C MET A 26 3.74 -13.02 0.54
N ALA A 27 4.88 -13.62 0.19
CA ALA A 27 5.47 -13.56 -1.15
C ALA A 27 5.36 -14.91 -1.87
N LEU A 28 5.50 -14.88 -3.20
CA LEU A 28 5.58 -16.11 -3.99
C LEU A 28 6.89 -16.86 -3.66
N THR A 29 6.80 -18.18 -3.47
CA THR A 29 7.96 -19.01 -3.08
C THR A 29 9.09 -18.90 -4.10
N GLY A 30 10.33 -18.66 -3.62
CA GLY A 30 11.52 -18.52 -4.47
C GLY A 30 11.74 -17.10 -5.01
N CYS A 31 10.88 -16.15 -4.65
CA CYS A 31 11.04 -14.74 -4.99
C CYS A 31 11.66 -13.95 -3.85
N GLU A 32 12.50 -12.97 -4.19
CA GLU A 32 13.03 -12.03 -3.22
C GLU A 32 11.89 -11.15 -2.69
N SER A 33 11.67 -11.24 -1.37
CA SER A 33 10.51 -10.66 -0.69
C SER A 33 10.86 -9.41 0.12
N TYR A 34 12.06 -8.85 -0.02
CA TYR A 34 12.48 -7.66 0.72
C TYR A 34 13.36 -6.74 -0.13
N CYS A 35 13.23 -5.43 0.08
CA CYS A 35 14.16 -4.42 -0.42
C CYS A 35 14.29 -3.31 0.61
N GLY A 36 15.52 -3.03 1.07
CA GLY A 36 15.76 -1.92 2.00
C GLY A 36 15.01 -2.03 3.34
N GLY A 37 14.69 -3.26 3.77
CA GLY A 37 13.88 -3.52 4.97
C GLY A 37 12.36 -3.45 4.75
N ILE A 38 11.91 -3.22 3.53
CA ILE A 38 10.48 -3.22 3.17
C ILE A 38 10.12 -4.58 2.59
N GLU A 39 9.06 -5.20 3.13
CA GLU A 39 8.51 -6.45 2.63
C GLU A 39 7.79 -6.27 1.29
N ILE A 40 7.99 -7.22 0.39
CA ILE A 40 7.43 -7.27 -0.95
C ILE A 40 6.50 -8.50 -1.03
N PRO A 41 5.20 -8.33 -0.74
CA PRO A 41 4.24 -9.41 -0.87
C PRO A 41 3.78 -9.57 -2.32
N TYR A 42 3.31 -10.78 -2.67
CA TYR A 42 2.57 -10.99 -3.90
C TYR A 42 1.27 -10.14 -3.86
N PRO A 43 0.78 -9.52 -4.95
CA PRO A 43 1.14 -9.69 -6.36
C PRO A 43 2.38 -8.90 -6.82
N PHE A 44 3.07 -8.19 -5.93
CA PHE A 44 4.25 -7.41 -6.28
C PHE A 44 5.52 -8.27 -6.37
N GLY A 45 6.46 -7.82 -7.19
CA GLY A 45 7.73 -8.51 -7.36
C GLY A 45 8.72 -7.72 -8.21
N MET A 46 10.01 -8.05 -8.08
CA MET A 46 11.08 -7.32 -8.77
C MET A 46 11.51 -7.98 -10.07
N THR A 47 11.37 -9.31 -10.16
CA THR A 47 11.84 -10.13 -11.28
C THR A 47 10.69 -10.80 -11.99
N LYS A 48 10.90 -11.13 -13.28
CA LYS A 48 9.89 -11.82 -14.09
C LYS A 48 9.51 -13.15 -13.42
N GLY A 49 8.20 -13.38 -13.30
CA GLY A 49 7.65 -14.56 -12.63
C GLY A 49 7.39 -14.37 -11.13
N CYS A 50 7.85 -13.26 -10.54
CA CYS A 50 7.61 -12.94 -9.13
C CYS A 50 6.52 -11.89 -8.89
N PHE A 51 6.06 -11.22 -9.95
CA PHE A 51 4.91 -10.34 -9.93
C PHE A 51 3.77 -10.95 -10.78
N LEU A 52 2.53 -10.59 -10.45
CA LEU A 52 1.34 -11.10 -11.14
C LEU A 52 1.22 -10.60 -12.58
N ASP A 53 1.46 -9.30 -12.76
CA ASP A 53 1.32 -8.57 -14.02
C ASP A 53 2.35 -7.44 -14.04
N GLU A 54 2.73 -6.93 -15.21
CA GLU A 54 3.77 -5.88 -15.36
C GLU A 54 3.46 -4.61 -14.55
N ARG A 55 2.18 -4.34 -14.33
CA ARG A 55 1.68 -3.27 -13.45
C ARG A 55 2.05 -3.42 -11.97
N PHE A 56 2.31 -4.64 -11.52
CA PHE A 56 2.75 -4.97 -10.15
C PHE A 56 4.27 -5.16 -10.03
N LYS A 57 5.01 -4.99 -11.12
CA LYS A 57 6.46 -4.92 -11.04
C LYS A 57 6.85 -3.74 -10.13
N ILE A 58 7.89 -3.92 -9.33
CA ILE A 58 8.47 -2.85 -8.50
C ILE A 58 10.00 -2.88 -8.59
N HIS A 59 10.63 -1.72 -8.38
CA HIS A 59 12.07 -1.59 -8.54
C HIS A 59 12.76 -1.34 -7.21
N CYS A 60 13.84 -2.08 -6.97
CA CYS A 60 14.74 -1.86 -5.86
C CYS A 60 16.06 -1.29 -6.39
N ASN A 61 16.39 -0.05 -6.00
CA ASN A 61 17.63 0.60 -6.39
C ASN A 61 18.62 0.64 -5.22
N SER A 62 19.75 -0.05 -5.36
CA SER A 62 20.80 -0.14 -4.33
C SER A 62 21.97 0.84 -4.53
N SER A 63 21.85 1.82 -5.43
CA SER A 63 22.97 2.68 -5.85
C SER A 63 23.42 3.70 -4.80
N SER A 64 22.62 3.96 -3.75
CA SER A 64 22.82 5.10 -2.83
C SER A 64 22.89 4.71 -1.36
N GLY A 65 23.36 3.49 -1.04
CA GLY A 65 23.41 2.97 0.33
C GLY A 65 22.25 2.03 0.64
N VAL A 66 21.30 2.44 1.50
CA VAL A 66 20.11 1.63 1.81
C VAL A 66 19.28 1.47 0.52
N PRO A 67 19.00 0.22 0.08
CA PRO A 67 18.22 0.00 -1.13
C PRO A 67 16.85 0.67 -1.06
N LYS A 68 16.47 1.36 -2.13
CA LYS A 68 15.24 2.15 -2.19
C LYS A 68 14.23 1.46 -3.10
N LEU A 69 13.08 1.10 -2.56
CA LEU A 69 11.97 0.52 -3.29
C LEU A 69 11.12 1.61 -3.95
N THR A 70 10.72 1.41 -5.21
CA THR A 70 9.97 2.40 -6.02
C THR A 70 8.91 1.72 -6.90
N LEU A 71 7.79 2.42 -7.14
CA LEU A 71 6.72 1.93 -8.02
C LEU A 71 7.18 1.92 -9.49
N ASN A 72 6.79 0.89 -10.24
CA ASN A 72 7.08 0.84 -11.67
C ASN A 72 6.43 2.01 -12.42
N GLY A 73 7.16 2.58 -13.38
CA GLY A 73 6.73 3.74 -14.16
C GLY A 73 6.82 5.09 -13.43
N THR A 74 7.26 5.13 -12.17
CA THR A 74 7.40 6.38 -11.39
C THR A 74 8.68 6.39 -10.55
N ASP A 75 9.01 7.55 -9.98
CA ASP A 75 10.08 7.69 -8.98
C ASP A 75 9.57 7.68 -7.53
N LEU A 76 8.30 7.29 -7.32
CA LEU A 76 7.66 7.29 -6.00
C LEU A 76 8.30 6.23 -5.09
N PRO A 77 8.95 6.64 -3.99
CA PRO A 77 9.51 5.72 -3.01
C PRO A 77 8.39 5.01 -2.26
N VAL A 78 8.46 3.69 -2.20
CA VAL A 78 7.56 2.88 -1.37
C VAL A 78 8.08 2.89 0.06
N ILE A 79 7.15 2.98 1.02
CA ILE A 79 7.42 2.94 2.45
C ILE A 79 6.97 1.59 3.02
N TYR A 80 5.77 1.16 2.63
CA TYR A 80 5.13 -0.04 3.17
C TYR A 80 4.05 -0.55 2.20
N ILE A 81 3.83 -1.86 2.16
CA ILE A 81 2.81 -2.51 1.33
C ILE A 81 1.89 -3.33 2.25
N SER A 82 0.59 -3.08 2.16
CA SER A 82 -0.42 -3.81 2.93
C SER A 82 -1.31 -4.63 2.01
N VAL A 83 -1.24 -5.96 2.14
CA VAL A 83 -2.12 -6.87 1.41
C VAL A 83 -3.52 -6.90 2.02
N SER A 84 -3.61 -6.95 3.35
CA SER A 84 -4.89 -7.04 4.07
C SER A 84 -5.83 -5.88 3.78
N TYR A 85 -5.26 -4.68 3.58
CA TYR A 85 -6.01 -3.49 3.22
C TYR A 85 -5.99 -3.18 1.72
N SER A 86 -5.23 -3.95 0.92
CA SER A 86 -4.98 -3.67 -0.50
C SER A 86 -4.50 -2.22 -0.73
N THR A 87 -3.57 -1.77 0.11
CA THR A 87 -2.97 -0.42 0.05
C THR A 87 -1.45 -0.46 -0.08
N ILE A 88 -0.87 0.61 -0.63
CA ILE A 88 0.57 0.85 -0.70
C ILE A 88 0.87 2.29 -0.28
N TYR A 89 1.86 2.45 0.59
CA TYR A 89 2.26 3.73 1.15
C TYR A 89 3.47 4.25 0.39
N VAL A 90 3.39 5.48 -0.11
CA VAL A 90 4.45 6.09 -0.92
C VAL A 90 4.80 7.49 -0.44
N LYS A 91 6.06 7.88 -0.63
CA LYS A 91 6.48 9.28 -0.48
C LYS A 91 6.07 10.07 -1.71
N PHE A 92 5.07 10.92 -1.57
CA PHE A 92 4.55 11.77 -2.62
C PHE A 92 5.24 13.15 -2.59
N PRO A 93 5.69 13.69 -3.74
CA PRO A 93 6.32 15.00 -3.78
C PRO A 93 5.32 16.12 -3.47
N ILE A 94 5.78 17.12 -2.71
CA ILE A 94 5.00 18.34 -2.46
C ILE A 94 5.19 19.31 -3.63
N ALA A 95 4.09 19.74 -4.24
CA ALA A 95 4.09 20.79 -5.25
C ALA A 95 4.05 22.18 -4.59
N PHE A 96 4.91 23.09 -5.05
CA PHE A 96 4.95 24.48 -4.61
C PHE A 96 4.78 25.40 -5.82
N ALA A 97 3.86 26.36 -5.73
CA ALA A 97 3.73 27.43 -6.71
C ALA A 97 3.55 28.78 -5.98
N ASN A 98 4.18 29.82 -6.51
CA ASN A 98 4.08 31.21 -6.02
C ASN A 98 4.50 31.38 -4.54
N CYS A 99 5.51 30.64 -4.07
CA CYS A 99 6.01 30.70 -2.69
C CYS A 99 7.21 31.66 -2.50
N GLY A 100 7.59 32.47 -3.49
CA GLY A 100 8.84 33.23 -3.47
C GLY A 100 10.12 32.35 -3.57
N VAL A 101 9.93 31.03 -3.71
CA VAL A 101 10.94 30.02 -4.07
C VAL A 101 10.63 29.56 -5.49
N LYS A 102 11.62 29.01 -6.22
CA LYS A 102 11.41 28.47 -7.57
C LYS A 102 10.25 27.47 -7.56
N ASP A 103 9.26 27.72 -8.41
CA ASP A 103 8.10 26.84 -8.55
C ASP A 103 8.55 25.41 -8.83
N ARG A 104 7.92 24.46 -8.12
CA ARG A 104 8.12 23.03 -8.29
C ARG A 104 6.76 22.41 -8.55
N SER A 105 6.41 22.30 -9.83
CA SER A 105 5.29 21.49 -10.30
C SER A 105 5.80 20.09 -10.60
N THR A 106 5.33 19.10 -9.84
CA THR A 106 5.59 17.68 -10.12
C THR A 106 4.28 17.02 -10.52
N VAL A 107 4.18 16.62 -11.78
CA VAL A 107 3.09 15.76 -12.26
C VAL A 107 3.49 14.32 -11.95
N VAL A 108 2.72 13.67 -11.10
CA VAL A 108 2.81 12.23 -10.89
C VAL A 108 1.67 11.59 -11.66
N ASP A 109 2.01 10.81 -12.67
CA ASP A 109 1.05 10.10 -13.50
C ASP A 109 0.90 8.66 -13.01
N LEU A 110 -0.31 8.32 -12.57
CA LEU A 110 -0.70 6.95 -12.18
C LEU A 110 -1.64 6.33 -13.22
N GLU A 111 -1.87 6.99 -14.37
CA GLU A 111 -2.72 6.47 -15.42
C GLU A 111 -2.18 5.13 -15.95
N GLY A 112 -3.09 4.17 -16.15
CA GLY A 112 -2.73 2.81 -16.57
C GLY A 112 -2.08 1.94 -15.49
N SER A 113 -1.72 2.50 -14.33
CA SER A 113 -1.25 1.75 -13.17
C SER A 113 -2.40 1.03 -12.44
N PRO A 114 -2.11 0.05 -11.56
CA PRO A 114 -3.14 -0.61 -10.74
C PRO A 114 -3.54 0.24 -9.52
N PHE A 115 -2.97 1.43 -9.36
CA PHE A 115 -3.09 2.27 -8.17
C PHE A 115 -4.16 3.35 -8.31
N LEU A 116 -4.88 3.60 -7.22
CA LEU A 116 -5.83 4.68 -7.04
C LEU A 116 -5.50 5.36 -5.71
N PHE A 117 -5.69 6.67 -5.61
CA PHE A 117 -5.58 7.33 -4.32
C PHE A 117 -6.69 6.86 -3.39
N SER A 118 -6.33 6.57 -2.14
CA SER A 118 -7.29 6.13 -1.14
C SER A 118 -8.22 7.27 -0.76
N SER A 119 -9.45 6.96 -0.36
CA SER A 119 -10.40 7.95 0.13
C SER A 119 -10.00 8.61 1.46
N GLU A 120 -9.00 8.02 2.14
CA GLU A 120 -8.45 8.53 3.40
C GLU A 120 -7.27 9.48 3.21
N ASP A 121 -6.78 9.64 1.98
CA ASP A 121 -5.65 10.54 1.71
C ASP A 121 -6.04 12.01 1.88
N ASP A 122 -5.15 12.73 2.57
CA ASP A 122 -5.23 14.18 2.72
C ASP A 122 -4.28 14.87 1.73
N PHE A 123 -4.83 15.81 0.97
CA PHE A 123 -4.09 16.58 -0.01
C PHE A 123 -3.74 17.94 0.58
N VAL A 124 -2.46 18.29 0.51
CA VAL A 124 -1.94 19.56 1.00
C VAL A 124 -1.27 20.29 -0.15
N ALA A 125 -1.69 21.53 -0.39
CA ALA A 125 -0.94 22.45 -1.24
C ALA A 125 -0.55 23.68 -0.42
N ARG A 126 0.73 24.06 -0.49
CA ARG A 126 1.24 25.31 0.08
C ARG A 126 1.59 26.26 -1.05
N GLY A 127 1.16 27.51 -0.94
CA GLY A 127 1.37 28.51 -1.98
C GLY A 127 0.39 29.66 -1.87
N CYS A 128 0.69 30.77 -2.52
CA CYS A 128 -0.20 31.92 -2.55
C CYS A 128 -0.93 32.02 -3.88
N SER A 129 -2.25 32.27 -3.85
CA SER A 129 -3.10 32.29 -5.05
C SER A 129 -2.89 31.04 -5.93
N ASN A 130 -2.89 29.86 -5.30
CA ASN A 130 -2.60 28.60 -5.98
C ASN A 130 -3.89 27.78 -6.17
N LEU A 131 -3.98 27.09 -7.30
CA LEU A 131 -5.03 26.11 -7.61
C LEU A 131 -4.32 24.81 -8.01
N THR A 132 -4.39 23.81 -7.13
CA THR A 132 -3.92 22.46 -7.44
C THR A 132 -5.14 21.58 -7.64
N LEU A 133 -5.21 20.92 -8.79
CA LEU A 133 -6.25 19.96 -9.12
C LEU A 133 -5.64 18.58 -9.23
N MET A 134 -6.37 17.61 -8.70
CA MET A 134 -6.01 16.22 -8.75
C MET A 134 -6.99 15.49 -9.64
N HIS A 135 -6.43 14.88 -10.67
CA HIS A 135 -7.18 14.13 -11.65
C HIS A 135 -6.92 12.64 -11.44
N GLN A 136 -7.99 11.86 -11.45
CA GLN A 136 -7.95 10.41 -11.52
C GLN A 136 -8.92 9.98 -12.61
N LYS A 137 -8.43 9.26 -13.61
CA LYS A 137 -9.24 8.71 -14.71
C LYS A 137 -10.19 9.76 -15.33
N ASN A 138 -9.62 10.90 -15.74
CA ASN A 138 -10.32 12.06 -16.32
C ASN A 138 -11.34 12.76 -15.42
N SER A 139 -11.46 12.37 -14.15
CA SER A 139 -12.29 13.06 -13.16
C SER A 139 -11.41 13.82 -12.19
N THR A 140 -11.80 15.05 -11.85
CA THR A 140 -11.19 15.75 -10.72
C THR A 140 -11.68 15.09 -9.43
N VAL A 141 -10.79 14.41 -8.72
CA VAL A 141 -11.10 13.71 -7.46
C VAL A 141 -10.73 14.52 -6.22
N GLY A 142 -9.92 15.56 -6.41
CA GLY A 142 -9.50 16.45 -5.34
C GLY A 142 -9.07 17.80 -5.90
N GLY A 143 -9.19 18.84 -5.08
CA GLY A 143 -8.80 20.18 -5.44
C GLY A 143 -8.38 20.95 -4.20
N CYS A 144 -7.40 21.83 -4.36
CA CYS A 144 -6.85 22.66 -3.30
C CYS A 144 -6.71 24.08 -3.83
N VAL A 145 -7.35 25.04 -3.16
CA VAL A 145 -7.25 26.47 -3.49
C VAL A 145 -6.73 27.23 -2.27
N SER A 146 -5.65 27.97 -2.45
CA SER A 146 -5.13 28.89 -1.44
C SER A 146 -5.22 30.34 -1.93
N ILE A 147 -5.74 31.23 -1.08
CA ILE A 147 -5.93 32.66 -1.34
C ILE A 147 -5.09 33.42 -0.30
N CYS A 148 -4.45 34.54 -0.66
CA CYS A 148 -3.81 35.40 0.34
C CYS A 148 -4.19 36.86 0.13
N TYR A 149 -4.11 37.64 1.21
CA TYR A 149 -4.24 39.09 1.18
C TYR A 149 -2.89 39.72 1.48
N GLU A 150 -2.53 40.79 0.77
CA GLU A 150 -1.22 41.45 0.87
C GLU A 150 -0.93 42.13 2.22
N ASN A 151 -1.87 42.09 3.19
CA ASN A 151 -1.74 42.92 4.38
C ASN A 151 -2.44 42.33 5.62
N ARG A 152 -1.76 41.43 6.34
CA ARG A 152 -1.63 41.44 7.82
C ARG A 152 -0.84 40.25 8.35
N ASP A 153 -0.13 40.57 9.43
CA ASP A 153 0.60 39.78 10.43
C ASP A 153 0.58 38.24 10.34
N ARG A 154 1.82 37.73 10.41
CA ARG A 154 2.20 36.37 10.78
C ARG A 154 1.35 35.86 11.95
N LEU A 155 1.01 34.56 11.89
CA LEU A 155 0.45 33.71 12.96
C LEU A 155 -1.06 33.45 12.90
N ILE A 156 -1.57 32.93 11.78
CA ILE A 156 -2.66 31.97 11.83
C ILE A 156 -2.30 30.84 10.85
N ALA A 157 -1.61 29.81 11.34
CA ALA A 157 -1.36 28.57 10.61
C ALA A 157 -2.60 27.66 10.72
N SER A 158 -3.75 28.16 10.26
CA SER A 158 -4.94 27.35 10.06
C SER A 158 -5.03 27.04 8.57
N CYS A 159 -4.84 25.77 8.20
CA CYS A 159 -4.90 25.30 6.81
C CYS A 159 -6.36 25.30 6.28
N SER A 160 -6.99 26.47 6.24
CA SER A 160 -8.35 26.70 5.76
C SER A 160 -8.36 27.79 4.69
N GLY A 161 -7.54 27.60 3.64
CA GLY A 161 -7.60 28.39 2.42
C GLY A 161 -6.87 29.73 2.44
N ILE A 162 -6.19 30.09 3.54
CA ILE A 162 -5.34 31.30 3.61
C ILE A 162 -3.87 30.87 3.69
N ASN A 163 -3.03 31.26 2.71
CA ASN A 163 -1.60 30.91 2.56
C ASN A 163 -1.27 29.41 2.33
N SER A 164 -2.16 28.49 2.71
CA SER A 164 -2.11 27.06 2.41
C SER A 164 -3.53 26.51 2.33
N CYS A 165 -3.70 25.40 1.62
CA CYS A 165 -4.94 24.64 1.62
C CYS A 165 -4.64 23.18 1.92
N GLN A 166 -5.57 22.57 2.61
CA GLN A 166 -5.48 21.20 3.04
C GLN A 166 -6.89 20.62 3.08
N THR A 167 -7.05 19.39 2.61
CA THR A 167 -8.38 18.75 2.58
C THR A 167 -8.84 18.27 3.96
N ARG A 168 -7.93 18.04 4.93
CA ARG A 168 -8.17 17.63 6.34
C ARG A 168 -6.89 17.74 7.20
N ASP A 169 -7.02 18.03 8.50
CA ASP A 169 -5.93 18.41 9.44
C ASP A 169 -4.85 17.31 9.64
N PRO A 170 -3.53 17.56 9.47
CA PRO A 170 -2.49 16.56 9.60
C PRO A 170 -1.88 16.66 11.00
N SER A 171 -2.23 15.76 11.89
CA SER A 171 -1.55 15.68 13.20
C SER A 171 -0.06 15.27 13.10
N ASP A 172 0.51 15.08 11.90
CA ASP A 172 1.78 14.37 11.70
C ASP A 172 2.78 15.02 10.72
N MET A 173 2.61 16.28 10.34
CA MET A 173 3.55 16.94 9.42
C MET A 173 4.80 17.44 10.18
N ILE A 174 5.81 16.57 10.32
CA ILE A 174 7.13 16.93 10.88
C ILE A 174 7.88 17.85 9.89
N ASP A 175 8.24 19.02 10.40
CA ASP A 175 9.06 20.04 9.74
C ASP A 175 10.41 19.45 9.30
N GLY A 176 10.60 19.24 7.99
CA GLY A 176 11.91 18.88 7.42
C GLY A 176 11.92 17.85 6.29
N ASP A 177 10.88 17.03 6.08
CA ASP A 177 10.82 16.12 4.93
C ASP A 177 10.06 16.75 3.76
N SER A 178 10.65 16.76 2.56
CA SER A 178 10.06 17.38 1.36
C SER A 178 8.99 16.51 0.68
N ALA A 179 8.44 15.53 1.39
CA ALA A 179 7.50 14.56 0.87
C ALA A 179 6.41 14.23 1.90
N LEU A 180 5.18 14.09 1.42
CA LEU A 180 4.05 13.59 2.21
C LEU A 180 3.92 12.09 2.02
N VAL A 181 3.30 11.40 2.98
CA VAL A 181 2.92 10.00 2.80
C VAL A 181 1.54 9.98 2.15
N ALA A 182 1.43 9.34 0.98
CA ALA A 182 0.16 9.06 0.33
C ALA A 182 -0.12 7.55 0.38
N VAL A 183 -1.39 7.18 0.54
CA VAL A 183 -1.91 5.82 0.60
C VAL A 183 -2.65 5.53 -0.69
N LEU A 184 -2.08 4.67 -1.52
CA LEU A 184 -2.72 4.26 -2.76
C LEU A 184 -3.42 2.91 -2.55
N ASP A 185 -4.71 2.84 -2.83
CA ASP A 185 -5.42 1.59 -3.01
C ASP A 185 -4.93 0.91 -4.30
N TRP A 186 -4.82 -0.42 -4.31
CA TRP A 186 -4.47 -1.18 -5.51
C TRP A 186 -5.43 -2.34 -5.74
N GLY A 187 -5.54 -2.78 -6.99
CA GLY A 187 -6.35 -3.94 -7.34
C GLY A 187 -5.93 -4.56 -8.67
N ILE A 188 -6.33 -5.81 -8.88
CA ILE A 188 -6.00 -6.56 -10.09
C ILE A 188 -7.05 -6.23 -11.15
N ASP A 189 -6.62 -6.01 -12.39
CA ASP A 189 -7.55 -5.87 -13.51
C ASP A 189 -8.47 -7.09 -13.63
N ARG A 190 -9.78 -6.84 -13.75
CA ARG A 190 -10.78 -7.91 -13.86
C ARG A 190 -10.45 -8.95 -14.93
N ARG A 191 -9.90 -8.56 -16.08
CA ARG A 191 -9.56 -9.50 -17.17
C ARG A 191 -8.40 -10.41 -16.78
N VAL A 192 -7.41 -9.85 -16.06
CA VAL A 192 -6.29 -10.62 -15.50
C VAL A 192 -6.82 -11.59 -14.44
N PHE A 193 -7.66 -11.12 -13.52
CA PHE A 193 -8.28 -11.95 -12.49
C PHE A 193 -9.05 -13.14 -13.09
N GLU A 194 -9.89 -12.88 -14.11
CA GLU A 194 -10.62 -13.95 -14.81
C GLU A 194 -9.70 -14.95 -15.51
N SER A 195 -8.53 -14.51 -16.01
CA SER A 195 -7.52 -15.41 -16.56
C SER A 195 -6.92 -16.33 -15.50
N LEU A 196 -6.68 -15.82 -14.28
CA LEU A 196 -6.20 -16.62 -13.14
C LEU A 196 -7.23 -17.65 -12.67
N VAL A 197 -8.50 -17.33 -12.79
CA VAL A 197 -9.58 -18.29 -12.48
C VAL A 197 -9.62 -19.38 -13.56
N ARG A 198 -9.56 -19.01 -14.85
CA ARG A 198 -9.63 -19.96 -15.96
C ARG A 198 -8.45 -20.94 -16.00
N ASN A 199 -7.25 -20.49 -15.64
CA ASN A 199 -6.06 -21.35 -15.64
C ASN A 199 -5.88 -22.14 -14.32
N GLY A 200 -6.83 -22.04 -13.39
CA GLY A 200 -6.80 -22.74 -12.10
C GLY A 200 -5.78 -22.18 -11.09
N SER A 201 -5.14 -21.04 -11.37
CA SER A 201 -4.20 -20.40 -10.42
C SER A 201 -4.91 -19.76 -9.23
N TYR A 202 -6.21 -19.46 -9.37
CA TYR A 202 -7.03 -18.88 -8.32
C TYR A 202 -8.42 -19.53 -8.26
N SER A 203 -8.93 -19.77 -7.05
CA SER A 203 -10.30 -20.27 -6.85
C SER A 203 -11.24 -19.13 -6.47
N THR A 204 -12.34 -18.98 -7.20
CA THR A 204 -13.43 -18.05 -6.85
C THR A 204 -14.27 -18.54 -5.67
N LEU A 205 -14.23 -19.84 -5.37
CA LEU A 205 -14.90 -20.48 -4.25
C LEU A 205 -13.84 -20.82 -3.20
N SER A 206 -13.65 -19.91 -2.27
CA SER A 206 -12.79 -20.10 -1.10
C SER A 206 -13.57 -19.74 0.16
N TYR A 207 -13.49 -20.60 1.17
CA TYR A 207 -14.02 -20.30 2.50
C TYR A 207 -13.06 -19.42 3.32
N THR A 208 -11.82 -19.26 2.86
CA THR A 208 -10.75 -18.52 3.56
C THR A 208 -10.51 -17.13 3.00
N SER A 209 -10.94 -16.84 1.78
CA SER A 209 -10.76 -15.54 1.13
C SER A 209 -11.99 -15.13 0.31
N THR A 210 -12.13 -13.83 0.06
CA THR A 210 -13.18 -13.25 -0.79
C THR A 210 -12.56 -12.21 -1.71
N CYS A 211 -13.08 -12.09 -2.93
CA CYS A 211 -12.68 -11.06 -3.89
C CYS A 211 -13.90 -10.27 -4.35
N LYS A 212 -13.78 -8.95 -4.42
CA LYS A 212 -14.86 -8.04 -4.78
C LYS A 212 -14.41 -7.10 -5.89
N ASP A 213 -15.34 -6.79 -6.79
CA ASP A 213 -15.14 -5.73 -7.77
C ASP A 213 -15.25 -4.38 -7.09
N MET A 214 -14.20 -3.56 -7.22
CA MET A 214 -14.26 -2.14 -6.89
C MET A 214 -14.77 -1.42 -8.13
N ASN A 215 -15.97 -0.85 -8.05
CA ASN A 215 -16.59 -0.18 -9.18
C ASN A 215 -15.91 1.19 -9.35
N THR A 216 -15.03 1.33 -10.35
CA THR A 216 -14.18 2.53 -10.48
C THR A 216 -14.77 3.66 -11.32
N SER A 217 -16.06 3.67 -11.67
CA SER A 217 -16.65 4.83 -12.35
C SER A 217 -18.15 5.02 -12.14
N ILE A 218 -18.52 6.27 -11.84
CA ILE A 218 -19.88 6.81 -11.99
C ILE A 218 -20.19 7.13 -13.47
N ASN A 219 -19.23 7.11 -14.38
CA ASN A 219 -19.49 7.24 -15.83
C ASN A 219 -18.59 6.29 -16.64
N SER A 220 -19.17 5.16 -17.05
CA SER A 220 -18.59 4.12 -17.89
C SER A 220 -18.25 4.66 -19.29
N THR A 221 -17.12 4.26 -19.88
CA THR A 221 -17.18 3.44 -21.11
C THR A 221 -15.91 2.64 -21.46
N ILE A 222 -14.75 2.78 -20.79
CA ILE A 222 -13.50 2.20 -21.34
C ILE A 222 -12.66 1.33 -20.39
N GLN A 223 -12.86 1.30 -19.07
CA GLN A 223 -11.95 0.54 -18.18
C GLN A 223 -12.62 -0.53 -17.34
N SER A 224 -12.02 -1.72 -17.35
CA SER A 224 -12.42 -2.88 -16.56
C SER A 224 -12.34 -2.56 -15.06
N PRO A 225 -13.29 -3.04 -14.23
CA PRO A 225 -13.20 -2.88 -12.78
C PRO A 225 -11.92 -3.51 -12.25
N ILE A 226 -11.40 -2.97 -11.13
CA ILE A 226 -10.32 -3.62 -10.40
C ILE A 226 -10.93 -4.56 -9.37
N VAL A 227 -10.25 -5.67 -9.11
CA VAL A 227 -10.64 -6.70 -8.15
C VAL A 227 -9.70 -6.63 -6.96
N GLN A 228 -10.27 -6.51 -5.77
CA GLN A 228 -9.55 -6.60 -4.51
C GLN A 228 -9.97 -7.85 -3.76
N CYS A 229 -8.99 -8.57 -3.23
CA CYS A 229 -9.19 -9.78 -2.44
C CYS A 229 -8.73 -9.56 -0.99
N SER A 230 -9.45 -10.14 -0.06
CA SER A 230 -9.13 -10.15 1.37
C SER A 230 -9.30 -11.55 1.95
N CYS A 231 -8.53 -11.88 2.98
CA CYS A 231 -8.82 -13.07 3.79
C CYS A 231 -10.11 -12.81 4.58
N ASN A 232 -10.90 -13.87 4.76
CA ASN A 232 -12.13 -13.81 5.55
C ASN A 232 -11.81 -13.58 7.05
N PRO A 233 -12.79 -13.17 7.86
CA PRO A 233 -12.60 -13.04 9.31
C PRO A 233 -12.02 -14.32 9.92
N ASP A 234 -11.13 -14.17 10.90
CA ASP A 234 -10.34 -15.25 11.52
C ASP A 234 -9.32 -15.95 10.60
N PHE A 235 -9.11 -15.44 9.38
CA PHE A 235 -7.99 -15.85 8.53
C PHE A 235 -6.97 -14.72 8.36
N GLU A 236 -5.70 -15.10 8.22
CA GLU A 236 -4.57 -14.23 7.90
C GLU A 236 -3.77 -14.86 6.76
N GLY A 237 -3.11 -14.05 5.96
CA GLY A 237 -2.28 -14.51 4.84
C GLY A 237 -2.39 -13.60 3.64
N ASN A 238 -1.90 -14.10 2.53
CA ASN A 238 -2.03 -13.43 1.25
C ASN A 238 -3.21 -14.01 0.45
N PRO A 239 -4.33 -13.28 0.34
CA PRO A 239 -5.51 -13.73 -0.40
C PRO A 239 -5.29 -13.78 -1.92
N TYR A 240 -4.17 -13.30 -2.45
CA TYR A 240 -3.83 -13.38 -3.87
C TYR A 240 -3.01 -14.64 -4.20
N LEU A 241 -2.61 -15.40 -3.18
CA LEU A 241 -2.01 -16.72 -3.33
C LEU A 241 -3.05 -17.78 -2.96
N SER A 242 -3.30 -18.72 -3.86
CA SER A 242 -4.32 -19.76 -3.67
C SER A 242 -4.03 -20.62 -2.43
N GLY A 243 -5.00 -20.70 -1.51
CA GLY A 243 -4.92 -21.52 -0.31
C GLY A 243 -4.06 -20.97 0.84
N ILE A 244 -3.56 -19.74 0.75
CA ILE A 244 -2.60 -19.18 1.73
C ILE A 244 -3.27 -18.40 2.89
N CYS A 245 -4.55 -18.05 2.78
CA CYS A 245 -5.29 -17.54 3.94
C CYS A 245 -5.50 -18.68 4.97
N GLN A 246 -4.75 -18.63 6.07
CA GLN A 246 -4.74 -19.62 7.15
C GLN A 246 -5.46 -19.09 8.40
N GLY A 247 -6.01 -19.98 9.23
CA GLY A 247 -6.72 -19.59 10.44
C GLY A 247 -5.79 -18.89 11.43
N LYS A 248 -6.21 -17.75 11.98
CA LYS A 248 -5.47 -17.00 13.00
C LYS A 248 -5.31 -17.88 14.26
N LEU A 249 -4.06 -18.13 14.66
CA LEU A 249 -3.77 -18.73 15.95
C LEU A 249 -4.10 -17.72 17.04
N ARG A 250 -5.29 -17.85 17.66
CA ARG A 250 -5.59 -17.13 18.90
C ARG A 250 -4.75 -17.73 20.02
N VAL A 251 -3.60 -17.13 20.30
CA VAL A 251 -2.90 -17.36 21.56
C VAL A 251 -3.71 -16.66 22.65
N THR A 252 -4.64 -17.38 23.27
CA THR A 252 -5.23 -16.95 24.53
C THR A 252 -4.12 -16.99 25.58
N ILE A 253 -3.51 -15.84 25.85
CA ILE A 253 -2.65 -15.67 27.02
C ILE A 253 -3.57 -15.84 28.23
N PRO A 254 -3.38 -16.85 29.09
CA PRO A 254 -4.13 -16.94 30.33
C PRO A 254 -3.74 -15.72 31.17
N THR A 255 -4.70 -14.85 31.47
CA THR A 255 -4.53 -13.83 32.49
C THR A 255 -4.30 -14.54 33.83
N LEU A 256 -3.11 -14.36 34.42
CA LEU A 256 -2.81 -14.72 35.80
C LEU A 256 -3.50 -13.75 36.77
#